data_AF-A0AAN8BF32-F1
#
_entry.id   AF-A0AAN8BF32-F1
#
_cell.length_a   1.000
_cell.length_b   1.000
_cell.length_c   1.000
_cell.angle_alpha   90.00
_cell.angle_beta   90.00
_cell.angle_gamma   90.00
#
_symmetry.space_group_name_H-M   'P 1'
#
loop_
_entity.id
_entity.type
_entity.pdbx_description
1 polymer ?
#
loop_
_entity_poly.entity_id
_entity_poly.type
_entity_poly.pdbx_seq_one_letter_code
_entity_poly.pdbx_strand_id
1 'polypeptide(L)'
;MFCVCSDLEKGLLKALKKLDDYLGSPLPDEIDENSADELTSSSRPFLDGQQLTLSDCNLLPKLHIMKVVCLKYRNFNIPQSLTNLWRYLNAAYIREEFASTCPIDEEIHIAYSSVAKALK
;
A
#
# COMPACT_ATOMS: atom_id res chain seq x y z
N MET A 1 15.87 -27.17 -5.63
CA MET A 1 16.15 -25.81 -6.16
C MET A 1 14.85 -25.01 -6.12
N PHE A 2 14.44 -24.47 -4.96
CA PHE A 2 13.16 -23.76 -4.77
C PHE A 2 13.19 -22.75 -3.60
N CYS A 3 14.26 -21.96 -3.42
CA CYS A 3 14.37 -21.05 -2.26
C CYS A 3 14.27 -19.55 -2.58
N VAL A 4 14.37 -19.12 -3.84
CA VAL A 4 14.54 -17.67 -4.16
C VAL A 4 13.23 -16.87 -4.09
N CYS A 5 12.07 -17.48 -4.33
CA CYS A 5 10.79 -16.75 -4.31
C CYS A 5 10.28 -16.43 -2.89
N SER A 6 10.59 -17.26 -1.89
CA SER A 6 9.99 -17.11 -0.55
C SER A 6 10.54 -15.94 0.25
N ASP A 7 11.83 -15.62 0.10
CA ASP A 7 12.46 -14.61 0.96
C ASP A 7 12.17 -13.19 0.48
N LEU A 8 12.06 -12.99 -0.84
CA LEU A 8 11.59 -11.73 -1.41
C LEU A 8 10.11 -11.48 -1.07
N GLU A 9 9.26 -12.51 -1.17
CA GLU A 9 7.85 -12.39 -0.79
C GLU A 9 7.69 -12.08 0.71
N LYS A 10 8.45 -12.77 1.59
CA LYS A 10 8.50 -12.44 3.02
C LYS A 10 9.00 -11.02 3.27
N GLY A 11 10.01 -10.58 2.53
CA GLY A 11 10.54 -9.21 2.61
C GLY A 11 9.49 -8.18 2.23
N LEU A 12 8.76 -8.41 1.13
CA LEU A 12 7.65 -7.58 0.69
C LEU A 12 6.53 -7.54 1.73
N LEU A 13 6.09 -8.70 2.23
CA LEU A 13 5.08 -8.80 3.27
C LEU A 13 5.49 -8.05 4.55
N LYS A 14 6.77 -8.16 4.95
CA LYS A 14 7.31 -7.41 6.10
C LYS A 14 7.27 -5.90 5.87
N ALA A 15 7.56 -5.44 4.65
CA ALA A 15 7.48 -4.02 4.31
C ALA A 15 6.02 -3.52 4.29
N LEU A 16 5.09 -4.29 3.69
CA LEU A 16 3.66 -3.98 3.69
C LEU A 16 3.09 -3.95 5.11
N LYS A 17 3.52 -4.89 5.98
CA LYS A 17 3.13 -4.91 7.39
C LYS A 17 3.63 -3.68 8.14
N LYS A 18 4.88 -3.24 7.93
CA LYS A 18 5.38 -1.99 8.53
C LYS A 18 4.56 -0.78 8.12
N LEU A 19 4.11 -0.72 6.86
CA LEU A 19 3.25 0.35 6.37
C LEU A 19 1.85 0.28 7.02
N ASP A 20 1.28 -0.92 7.13
CA ASP A 20 -0.01 -1.15 7.81
C ASP A 20 0.04 -0.75 9.30
N ASP A 21 1.11 -1.15 10.00
CA ASP A 21 1.35 -0.79 11.41
C ASP A 21 1.47 0.74 11.56
N TYR A 22 2.16 1.43 10.64
CA TYR A 22 2.27 2.89 10.63
C TYR A 22 0.92 3.57 10.40
N LEU A 23 0.14 3.10 9.41
CA LEU A 23 -1.20 3.63 9.12
C LEU A 23 -2.20 3.38 10.25
N GLY A 24 -1.99 2.34 11.06
CA GLY A 24 -2.78 2.04 12.25
C GLY A 24 -2.38 2.84 13.50
N SER A 25 -1.15 3.35 13.56
CA SER A 25 -0.62 4.10 14.72
C SER A 25 -1.12 5.55 14.68
N PRO A 26 -1.77 6.08 15.73
CA PRO A 26 -2.21 7.48 15.78
C PRO A 26 -1.07 8.48 15.56
N LEU A 27 -1.34 9.55 14.81
CA LEU A 27 -0.44 10.70 14.73
C LEU A 27 -0.56 11.56 16.00
N PRO A 28 0.47 12.37 16.35
CA PRO A 28 0.40 13.27 17.50
C PRO A 28 -0.83 14.17 17.51
N ASP A 29 -1.23 14.68 16.33
CA ASP A 29 -2.41 15.53 16.16
C ASP A 29 -3.74 14.80 16.43
N GLU A 30 -3.75 13.47 16.39
CA GLU A 30 -4.92 12.64 16.71
C GLU A 30 -5.00 12.33 18.22
N ILE A 31 -3.94 12.56 18.99
CA ILE A 31 -3.88 12.21 20.42
C ILE A 31 -4.31 13.43 21.24
N ASP A 32 -5.48 13.35 21.86
CA ASP A 32 -5.93 14.34 22.84
C ASP A 32 -5.47 13.93 24.24
N GLU A 33 -4.48 14.63 24.78
CA GLU A 33 -3.95 14.41 26.15
C GLU A 33 -5.01 14.61 27.25
N ASN A 34 -6.14 15.25 26.95
CA ASN A 34 -7.24 15.48 27.89
C ASN A 34 -8.42 14.49 27.71
N SER A 35 -8.35 13.60 26.73
CA SER A 35 -9.37 12.56 26.53
C SER A 35 -9.18 11.43 27.55
N ALA A 36 -10.27 10.98 28.17
CA ALA A 36 -10.26 9.79 29.04
C ALA A 36 -10.09 8.49 28.23
N ASP A 37 -10.34 8.53 26.93
CA ASP A 37 -10.19 7.40 26.02
C ASP A 37 -8.82 7.44 25.34
N GLU A 38 -8.00 6.41 25.59
CA GLU A 38 -6.77 6.17 24.83
C GLU A 38 -7.14 5.84 23.38
N LEU A 39 -6.72 6.69 22.44
CA LEU A 39 -6.90 6.44 21.01
C LEU A 39 -5.95 5.31 20.61
N THR A 40 -6.46 4.07 20.60
CA THR A 40 -5.65 2.86 20.36
C THR A 40 -5.34 2.61 18.89
N SER A 41 -6.07 3.25 17.97
CA SER A 41 -5.87 3.09 16.52
C SER A 41 -6.26 4.35 15.75
N SER A 42 -5.47 4.67 14.73
CA SER A 42 -5.73 5.79 13.84
C SER A 42 -6.90 5.49 12.89
N SER A 43 -7.73 6.50 12.65
CA SER A 43 -8.81 6.46 11.67
C SER A 43 -8.46 7.17 10.36
N ARG A 44 -7.25 7.75 10.26
CA ARG A 44 -6.86 8.58 9.13
C ARG A 44 -6.88 7.82 7.79
N PRO A 45 -7.34 8.46 6.71
CA PRO A 45 -7.41 7.88 5.38
C PRO A 45 -6.07 7.92 4.63
N PHE A 46 -5.15 8.85 4.94
CA PHE A 46 -3.88 9.04 4.22
C PHE A 46 -2.66 9.06 5.16
N LEU A 47 -1.44 9.08 4.59
CA LEU A 47 -0.22 8.89 5.38
C LEU A 47 -0.08 9.89 6.52
N ASP A 48 -0.36 11.16 6.23
CA ASP A 48 -0.11 12.31 7.13
C ASP A 48 -1.41 12.95 7.65
N GLY A 49 -2.55 12.26 7.53
CA GLY A 49 -3.83 12.72 8.07
C GLY A 49 -5.00 12.55 7.12
N GLN A 50 -5.88 13.56 7.10
CA GLN A 50 -7.19 13.52 6.43
C GLN A 50 -7.14 13.89 4.94
N GLN A 51 -6.05 14.48 4.46
CA GLN A 51 -5.90 14.93 3.07
C GLN A 51 -4.69 14.27 2.41
N LEU A 52 -4.71 14.21 1.07
CA LEU A 52 -3.57 13.77 0.29
C LEU A 52 -2.41 14.77 0.44
N THR A 53 -1.21 14.24 0.62
CA THR A 53 0.04 14.99 0.75
C THR A 53 1.08 14.53 -0.27
N LEU A 54 2.22 15.22 -0.32
CA LEU A 54 3.34 14.86 -1.19
C LEU A 54 3.85 13.43 -0.93
N SER A 55 3.79 12.97 0.32
CA SER A 55 4.16 11.61 0.69
C SER A 55 3.28 10.57 0.00
N ASP A 56 1.98 10.86 -0.11
CA ASP A 56 1.01 9.99 -0.79
C ASP A 56 1.27 9.95 -2.30
N CYS A 57 1.50 11.11 -2.92
CA CYS A 57 1.83 11.21 -4.34
C CYS A 57 3.07 10.39 -4.72
N ASN A 58 4.04 10.26 -3.80
CA ASN A 58 5.25 9.46 -4.03
C ASN A 58 5.01 7.95 -3.82
N LEU A 59 4.16 7.56 -2.87
CA LEU A 59 3.96 6.16 -2.49
C LEU A 59 2.88 5.47 -3.34
N LEU A 60 1.73 6.12 -3.54
CA LEU A 60 0.56 5.51 -4.18
C LEU A 60 0.85 4.95 -5.58
N PRO A 61 1.55 5.66 -6.49
CA PRO A 61 1.86 5.11 -7.81
C PRO A 61 2.71 3.84 -7.73
N LYS A 62 3.70 3.80 -6.81
CA LYS A 62 4.58 2.63 -6.61
C LYS A 62 3.81 1.45 -6.05
N LEU A 63 2.92 1.71 -5.09
CA LEU A 63 2.11 0.69 -4.45
C LEU A 63 1.08 0.11 -5.42
N HIS A 64 0.49 0.93 -6.29
CA HIS A 64 -0.43 0.47 -7.33
C HIS A 64 0.26 -0.41 -8.38
N ILE A 65 1.40 0.04 -8.92
CA ILE A 65 2.22 -0.77 -9.85
C ILE A 65 2.58 -2.11 -9.20
N MET A 66 3.05 -2.10 -7.96
CA MET A 66 3.35 -3.34 -7.22
C MET A 66 2.12 -4.26 -7.14
N LYS A 67 0.94 -3.75 -6.78
CA LYS A 67 -0.30 -4.54 -6.66
C LYS A 67 -0.67 -5.19 -7.99
N VAL A 68 -0.64 -4.42 -9.07
CA VAL A 68 -1.02 -4.86 -10.42
C VAL A 68 -0.04 -5.90 -10.96
N VAL A 69 1.27 -5.65 -10.84
CA VAL A 69 2.33 -6.55 -11.34
C VAL A 69 2.40 -7.85 -10.52
N CYS A 70 2.38 -7.76 -9.19
CA CYS A 70 2.47 -8.93 -8.32
C CYS A 70 1.27 -9.86 -8.49
N LEU A 71 0.06 -9.31 -8.67
CA LEU A 71 -1.13 -10.11 -8.97
C LEU A 71 -0.96 -10.84 -10.31
N LYS A 72 -0.59 -10.11 -11.37
CA LYS A 72 -0.49 -10.69 -12.73
C LYS A 72 0.57 -11.77 -12.86
N TYR A 73 1.76 -11.55 -12.31
CA TYR A 73 2.93 -12.39 -12.59
C TYR A 73 3.28 -13.37 -11.47
N ARG A 74 2.80 -13.15 -10.25
CA ARG A 74 3.12 -13.99 -9.08
C ARG A 74 1.89 -14.51 -8.34
N ASN A 75 0.68 -14.16 -8.80
CA ASN A 75 -0.58 -14.48 -8.11
C ASN A 75 -0.57 -14.03 -6.64
N PHE A 76 0.22 -13.00 -6.33
CA PHE A 76 0.34 -12.45 -4.99
C PHE A 76 -0.67 -11.32 -4.82
N ASN A 77 -1.43 -11.38 -3.73
CA ASN A 77 -2.35 -10.33 -3.32
C ASN A 77 -1.90 -9.78 -1.96
N ILE A 78 -2.13 -8.49 -1.75
CA ILE A 78 -1.98 -7.88 -0.43
C ILE A 78 -2.94 -8.62 0.53
N PRO A 79 -2.45 -9.18 1.65
CA PRO A 79 -3.30 -9.88 2.59
C PRO A 79 -4.45 -9.01 3.09
N GLN A 80 -5.66 -9.56 3.17
CA GLN A 80 -6.84 -8.85 3.67
C GLN A 80 -6.74 -8.51 5.17
N SER A 81 -5.82 -9.15 5.89
CA SER A 81 -5.53 -8.83 7.29
C SER A 81 -4.82 -7.48 7.49
N LEU A 82 -4.25 -6.87 6.44
CA LEU A 82 -3.64 -5.53 6.50
C LEU A 82 -4.71 -4.45 6.31
N THR A 83 -5.57 -4.30 7.32
CA THR A 83 -6.80 -3.52 7.24
C THR A 83 -6.55 -2.01 7.10
N ASN A 84 -5.49 -1.47 7.70
CA ASN A 84 -5.15 -0.04 7.63
C ASN A 84 -4.61 0.29 6.23
N LEU A 85 -3.82 -0.60 5.64
CA LEU A 85 -3.35 -0.48 4.27
C LEU A 85 -4.51 -0.55 3.26
N TRP A 86 -5.49 -1.43 3.49
CA TRP A 86 -6.69 -1.46 2.66
C TRP A 86 -7.54 -0.20 2.82
N ARG A 87 -7.67 0.35 4.03
CA ARG A 87 -8.31 1.66 4.25
C ARG A 87 -7.63 2.74 3.43
N TYR A 88 -6.30 2.81 3.46
CA TYR A 88 -5.50 3.75 2.68
C TYR A 88 -5.71 3.62 1.17
N LEU A 89 -5.58 2.40 0.64
CA LEU A 89 -5.77 2.13 -0.77
C LEU A 89 -7.19 2.48 -1.24
N ASN A 90 -8.21 2.08 -0.49
CA ASN A 90 -9.59 2.36 -0.84
C ASN A 90 -9.88 3.87 -0.84
N ALA A 91 -9.38 4.60 0.17
CA ALA A 91 -9.49 6.05 0.19
C ALA A 91 -8.82 6.69 -1.04
N ALA A 92 -7.62 6.23 -1.41
CA ALA A 92 -6.90 6.72 -2.57
C ALA A 92 -7.63 6.44 -3.90
N TYR A 93 -8.17 5.24 -4.11
CA TYR A 93 -8.89 4.92 -5.36
C TYR A 93 -10.20 5.69 -5.54
N ILE A 94 -10.77 6.25 -4.47
CA ILE A 94 -11.95 7.11 -4.55
C ILE A 94 -11.57 8.55 -4.95
N ARG A 95 -10.33 8.97 -4.72
CA ARG A 95 -9.83 10.30 -5.05
C ARG A 95 -9.54 10.42 -6.54
N GLU A 96 -10.13 11.43 -7.18
CA GLU A 96 -9.94 11.71 -8.61
C GLU A 96 -8.47 11.96 -8.94
N GLU A 97 -7.73 12.64 -8.04
CA GLU A 97 -6.32 12.97 -8.22
C GLU A 97 -5.45 11.72 -8.45
N PHE A 98 -5.85 10.59 -7.84
CA PHE A 98 -5.18 9.32 -8.02
C PHE A 98 -5.82 8.47 -9.12
N ALA A 99 -7.15 8.32 -9.10
CA ALA A 99 -7.85 7.45 -10.04
C ALA A 99 -7.69 7.88 -11.50
N SER A 100 -7.68 9.19 -11.77
CA SER A 100 -7.53 9.74 -13.13
C SER A 100 -6.09 9.70 -13.66
N THR A 101 -5.10 9.54 -12.78
CA THR A 101 -3.67 9.55 -13.13
C THR A 101 -3.06 8.16 -13.20
N CYS A 102 -3.76 7.13 -12.71
CA CYS A 102 -3.36 5.74 -12.86
C CYS A 102 -3.42 5.30 -14.34
N PRO A 103 -2.33 4.73 -14.88
CA PRO A 103 -2.41 4.07 -16.17
C PRO A 103 -3.31 2.83 -16.07
N ILE A 104 -3.87 2.40 -17.20
CA ILE A 104 -4.61 1.14 -17.25
C ILE A 104 -3.69 -0.04 -16.92
N ASP A 105 -4.23 -1.07 -16.27
CA ASP A 105 -3.46 -2.24 -15.81
C ASP A 105 -2.63 -2.90 -16.93
N GLU A 106 -3.15 -2.91 -18.16
CA GLU A 106 -2.48 -3.50 -19.32
C GLU A 106 -1.16 -2.78 -19.67
N GLU A 107 -1.10 -1.46 -19.56
CA GLU A 107 0.14 -0.70 -19.80
C GLU A 107 1.19 -1.05 -18.75
N ILE A 108 0.78 -1.18 -17.49
CA ILE A 108 1.68 -1.63 -16.40
C ILE A 108 2.19 -3.06 -16.70
N HIS A 109 1.32 -3.95 -17.16
CA HIS A 109 1.71 -5.32 -17.51
C HIS A 109 2.74 -5.33 -18.64
N ILE A 110 2.49 -4.59 -19.72
CA ILE A 110 3.40 -4.50 -20.87
C ILE A 110 4.76 -3.98 -20.42
N ALA A 111 4.79 -2.90 -19.63
CA ALA A 111 6.02 -2.29 -19.12
C ALA A 111 6.87 -3.26 -18.28
N TYR A 112 6.24 -4.14 -17.50
CA TYR A 112 6.93 -5.13 -16.64
C TYR A 112 7.12 -6.50 -17.28
N SER A 113 6.58 -6.73 -18.49
CA SER A 113 6.53 -8.06 -19.11
C SER A 113 7.89 -8.72 -19.34
N SER A 114 8.93 -7.93 -19.61
CA SER A 114 10.30 -8.43 -19.84
C SER A 114 11.01 -8.81 -18.53
N VAL A 115 10.92 -7.96 -17.51
CA VAL A 115 11.59 -8.14 -16.22
C VAL A 115 10.88 -9.15 -15.32
N ALA A 116 9.54 -9.20 -15.36
CA ALA A 116 8.76 -10.11 -14.53
C ALA A 116 8.88 -11.58 -14.97
N LYS A 117 9.24 -11.84 -16.24
CA LYS A 117 9.51 -13.19 -16.75
C LYS A 117 10.90 -13.71 -16.38
N ALA A 118 11.87 -12.81 -16.14
CA ALA A 118 13.26 -13.16 -15.83
C ALA A 118 13.44 -13.65 -14.39
N LEU A 119 12.56 -13.24 -13.49
CA LEU A 119 12.50 -13.65 -12.08
C LEU A 119 11.86 -15.05 -11.96
N LYS A 120 12.47 -16.10 -12.53
CA LYS A 120 12.06 -17.51 -12.33
C LYS A 120 12.88 -18.18 -11.24
#